data_AF-A0A497KWH9-F1
#
_entry.id   AF-A0A497KWH9-F1
#
_cell.length_a   1.000
_cell.length_b   1.000
_cell.length_c   1.000
_cell.angle_alpha   90.00
_cell.angle_beta   90.00
_cell.angle_gamma   90.00
#
_symmetry.space_group_name_H-M   'P 1'
#
loop_
_entity.id
_entity.type
_entity.pdbx_description
1 polymer ?
#
loop_
_entity_poly.entity_id
_entity_poly.type
_entity_poly.pdbx_seq_one_letter_code
_entity_poly.pdbx_strand_id
1 'polypeptide(L)'
;MVGDVEFLNKIKPYNKHNIYTKIYDIDKDGVVKIPNTAKWLVATFEGMKDGCGLFNPTVGGDIITLILDDEENNFFAVMSFLTKEEAVDLAYKLLLHAKFSREPCLERLAEVY
;
A
#
# COMPACT_ATOMS: atom_id res chain seq x y z
N MET A 1 7.10 15.28 12.05
CA MET A 1 6.44 16.60 11.91
C MET A 1 6.82 17.36 10.64
N VAL A 2 8.10 17.61 10.30
CA VAL A 2 8.46 18.23 9.00
C VAL A 2 8.45 17.21 7.84
N GLY A 3 8.96 15.99 8.07
CA GLY A 3 8.98 14.93 7.05
C GLY A 3 7.60 14.44 6.61
N ASP A 4 6.61 14.46 7.52
CA ASP A 4 5.24 14.03 7.20
C ASP A 4 4.55 14.98 6.21
N VAL A 5 4.78 16.28 6.32
CA VAL A 5 4.18 17.28 5.42
C VAL A 5 4.76 17.16 4.01
N GLU A 6 6.08 16.96 3.90
CA GLU A 6 6.72 16.75 2.60
C GLU A 6 6.25 15.46 1.93
N PHE A 7 6.17 14.36 2.69
CA PHE A 7 5.64 13.09 2.22
C PHE A 7 4.19 13.21 1.72
N LEU A 8 3.31 13.82 2.53
CA LEU A 8 1.91 14.03 2.17
C LEU A 8 1.75 14.90 0.92
N ASN A 9 2.65 15.88 0.72
CA ASN A 9 2.65 16.69 -0.50
C ASN A 9 3.03 15.88 -1.74
N LYS A 10 3.94 14.89 -1.64
CA LYS A 10 4.34 14.04 -2.76
C LYS A 10 3.22 13.11 -3.24
N ILE A 11 2.32 12.70 -2.36
CA ILE A 11 1.22 11.79 -2.68
C ILE A 11 -0.09 12.49 -3.06
N LYS A 12 -0.14 13.83 -3.11
CA LYS A 12 -1.35 14.55 -3.54
C LYS A 12 -1.78 14.08 -4.94
N PRO A 13 -3.09 13.88 -5.19
CA PRO A 13 -4.23 14.29 -4.35
C PRO A 13 -4.67 13.24 -3.30
N TYR A 14 -3.92 12.16 -3.11
CA TYR A 14 -4.27 11.13 -2.15
C TYR A 14 -3.99 11.56 -0.70
N ASN A 15 -4.72 10.95 0.23
CA ASN A 15 -4.32 10.93 1.64
C ASN A 15 -3.35 9.77 1.89
N LYS A 16 -2.80 9.70 3.10
CA LYS A 16 -1.91 8.59 3.48
C LYS A 16 -2.59 7.22 3.39
N HIS A 17 -3.85 7.15 3.80
CA HIS A 17 -4.69 5.96 3.69
C HIS A 17 -6.02 6.35 3.06
N ASN A 18 -6.44 5.62 2.04
CA ASN A 18 -7.65 5.88 1.29
C ASN A 18 -8.42 4.58 1.16
N ILE A 19 -9.73 4.66 1.40
CA ILE A 19 -10.66 3.56 1.22
C ILE A 19 -11.72 4.08 0.26
N TYR A 20 -11.89 3.39 -0.86
CA TYR A 20 -12.87 3.74 -1.88
C TYR A 20 -13.89 2.63 -1.97
N THR A 21 -15.16 2.98 -1.81
CA THR A 21 -16.25 1.99 -1.72
C THR A 21 -17.34 2.20 -2.77
N LYS A 22 -17.15 3.19 -3.67
CA LYS A 22 -18.19 3.71 -4.56
C LYS A 22 -18.85 2.66 -5.48
N ILE A 23 -18.17 1.55 -5.75
CA ILE A 23 -18.65 0.49 -6.65
C ILE A 23 -19.21 -0.71 -5.91
N TYR A 24 -19.08 -0.75 -4.58
CA TYR A 24 -19.52 -1.87 -3.77
C TYR A 24 -20.84 -1.55 -3.09
N ASP A 25 -21.67 -2.58 -2.97
CA ASP A 25 -22.87 -2.48 -2.15
C ASP A 25 -22.49 -2.38 -0.68
N ILE A 26 -23.08 -1.39 -0.01
CA ILE A 26 -23.01 -1.21 1.43
C ILE A 26 -24.26 -1.86 2.01
N ASP A 27 -24.09 -2.85 2.87
CA ASP A 27 -25.23 -3.49 3.51
C ASP A 27 -25.87 -2.58 4.58
N LYS A 28 -26.98 -3.06 5.16
CA LYS A 28 -27.74 -2.34 6.19
C LYS A 28 -26.91 -2.00 7.44
N ASP A 29 -25.82 -2.71 7.69
CA ASP A 29 -24.95 -2.54 8.84
C ASP A 29 -23.72 -1.67 8.50
N GLY A 30 -23.67 -1.11 7.28
CA GLY A 30 -22.58 -0.26 6.82
C GLY A 30 -21.36 -1.05 6.33
N VAL A 31 -21.48 -2.35 6.08
CA VAL A 31 -20.36 -3.21 5.70
C VAL A 31 -20.23 -3.28 4.19
N VAL A 32 -19.00 -3.10 3.71
CA VAL A 32 -18.61 -3.30 2.31
C VAL A 32 -17.99 -4.67 2.16
N LYS A 33 -18.53 -5.47 1.24
CA LYS A 33 -17.96 -6.77 0.87
C LYS A 33 -17.14 -6.64 -0.38
N ILE A 34 -15.82 -6.67 -0.21
CA ILE A 34 -14.88 -6.70 -1.33
C ILE A 34 -14.83 -8.14 -1.87
N PRO A 35 -14.84 -8.34 -3.20
CA PRO A 35 -14.70 -9.66 -3.80
C PRO A 35 -13.46 -10.40 -3.28
N ASN A 36 -13.58 -11.71 -3.08
CA ASN A 36 -12.47 -12.56 -2.66
C ASN A 36 -11.39 -12.73 -3.74
N THR A 37 -11.69 -12.31 -4.97
CA THR A 37 -10.77 -12.25 -6.11
C THR A 37 -9.79 -11.06 -6.01
N ALA A 38 -10.11 -10.05 -5.20
CA ALA A 38 -9.24 -8.90 -4.97
C ALA A 38 -7.94 -9.32 -4.25
N LYS A 39 -6.82 -8.72 -4.65
CA LYS A 39 -5.48 -9.10 -4.17
C LYS A 39 -4.74 -7.89 -3.61
N TRP A 40 -3.93 -8.15 -2.58
CA TRP A 40 -2.98 -7.15 -2.12
C TRP A 40 -1.78 -7.09 -3.05
N LEU A 41 -1.50 -5.89 -3.53
CA LEU A 41 -0.34 -5.53 -4.35
C LEU A 41 0.55 -4.57 -3.57
N VAL A 42 1.85 -4.81 -3.64
CA VAL A 42 2.88 -3.88 -3.16
C VAL A 42 3.51 -3.22 -4.39
N ALA A 43 3.50 -1.89 -4.44
CA ALA A 43 4.05 -1.12 -5.55
C ALA A 43 4.81 0.11 -5.06
N THR A 44 5.61 0.68 -5.95
CA THR A 44 6.19 2.02 -5.81
C THR A 44 5.22 3.04 -6.42
N PHE A 45 4.94 4.14 -5.71
CA PHE A 45 4.27 5.30 -6.29
C PHE A 45 5.27 6.24 -6.95
N GLU A 46 5.14 6.45 -8.26
CA GLU A 46 6.06 7.26 -9.06
C GLU A 46 5.54 8.67 -9.34
N GLY A 47 4.31 8.98 -8.89
CA GLY A 47 3.67 10.28 -9.08
C GLY A 47 2.35 10.18 -9.84
N MET A 48 1.95 11.30 -10.44
CA MET A 48 0.69 11.41 -11.18
C MET A 48 0.96 11.57 -12.67
N LYS A 49 0.17 10.88 -13.50
CA LYS A 49 0.16 11.05 -14.95
C LYS A 49 -1.28 11.08 -15.46
N ASP A 50 -1.62 12.11 -16.21
CA ASP A 50 -2.95 12.29 -16.81
C ASP A 50 -4.12 12.18 -15.80
N GLY A 51 -3.90 12.65 -14.57
CA GLY A 51 -4.88 12.61 -13.48
C GLY A 51 -4.96 11.28 -12.72
N CYS A 52 -4.17 10.28 -13.12
CA CYS A 52 -4.11 8.97 -12.48
C CYS A 52 -2.77 8.77 -11.73
N GLY A 53 -2.79 8.00 -10.65
CA GLY A 53 -1.57 7.58 -9.98
C GLY A 53 -0.78 6.58 -10.84
N LEU A 54 0.53 6.78 -10.93
CA LEU A 54 1.45 5.86 -11.59
C LEU A 54 2.06 4.93 -10.53
N PHE A 55 1.77 3.63 -10.66
CA PHE A 55 2.21 2.60 -9.73
C PHE A 55 3.08 1.59 -10.46
N ASN A 56 4.30 1.37 -9.96
CA ASN A 56 5.22 0.39 -10.50
C ASN A 56 5.28 -0.82 -9.55
N PRO A 57 4.96 -2.04 -10.02
CA PRO A 57 5.01 -3.24 -9.18
C PRO A 57 6.43 -3.62 -8.74
N THR A 58 7.46 -2.98 -9.30
CA THR A 58 8.84 -3.12 -8.84
C THR A 58 9.06 -2.24 -7.61
N VAL A 59 9.40 -2.85 -6.48
CA VAL A 59 9.70 -2.14 -5.23
C VAL A 59 11.09 -1.51 -5.36
N GLY A 60 11.18 -0.18 -5.38
CA GLY A 60 12.46 0.51 -5.54
C GLY A 60 12.45 2.03 -5.36
N GLY A 61 11.27 2.68 -5.37
CA GLY A 61 11.18 4.12 -5.12
C GLY A 61 11.01 4.48 -3.65
N ASP A 62 10.88 5.78 -3.38
CA ASP A 62 10.84 6.35 -2.03
C ASP A 62 9.48 6.19 -1.32
N ILE A 63 8.41 5.92 -2.08
CA ILE A 63 7.06 5.81 -1.57
C ILE A 63 6.54 4.42 -1.92
N ILE A 64 6.38 3.59 -0.91
CA ILE A 64 5.81 2.25 -1.04
C ILE A 64 4.30 2.36 -0.86
N THR A 65 3.53 1.70 -1.71
CA THR A 65 2.07 1.72 -1.70
C THR A 65 1.54 0.31 -1.59
N LEU A 66 0.64 0.10 -0.63
CA LEU A 66 -0.17 -1.11 -0.52
C LEU A 66 -1.51 -0.84 -1.17
N ILE A 67 -1.87 -1.66 -2.15
CA ILE A 67 -3.09 -1.52 -2.93
C ILE A 67 -3.90 -2.80 -2.78
N LEU A 68 -5.19 -2.68 -2.43
CA LEU A 68 -6.13 -3.77 -2.58
C LEU A 68 -6.76 -3.65 -3.96
N ASP A 69 -6.27 -4.45 -4.90
CA ASP A 69 -6.61 -4.41 -6.31
C ASP A 69 -7.75 -5.38 -6.61
N ASP A 70 -8.88 -4.84 -7.01
CA ASP A 70 -10.02 -5.56 -7.58
C ASP A 70 -9.91 -5.50 -9.11
N GLU A 71 -9.05 -6.38 -9.65
CA GLU A 71 -8.71 -6.44 -11.07
C GLU A 71 -9.96 -6.63 -11.95
N GLU A 72 -10.93 -7.43 -11.48
CA GLU A 72 -12.17 -7.73 -12.21
C GLU A 72 -13.01 -6.48 -12.46
N ASN A 73 -13.02 -5.55 -11.49
CA ASN A 73 -13.75 -4.28 -11.56
C ASN A 73 -12.86 -3.09 -11.94
N ASN A 74 -11.57 -3.32 -12.21
CA ASN A 74 -10.56 -2.30 -12.46
C ASN A 74 -10.60 -1.18 -11.41
N PHE A 75 -10.52 -1.58 -10.13
CA PHE A 75 -10.75 -0.67 -9.02
C PHE A 75 -9.83 -0.93 -7.82
N PHE A 76 -9.20 0.14 -7.32
CA PHE A 76 -8.37 0.07 -6.13
C PHE A 76 -9.21 0.41 -4.90
N ALA A 77 -9.66 -0.62 -4.19
CA ALA A 77 -10.55 -0.48 -3.04
C ALA A 77 -9.85 0.17 -1.84
N VAL A 78 -8.56 -0.13 -1.65
CA VAL A 78 -7.73 0.43 -0.59
C VAL A 78 -6.40 0.87 -1.17
N MET A 79 -5.94 2.05 -0.77
CA MET A 79 -4.60 2.54 -1.08
C MET A 79 -3.96 3.13 0.17
N SER A 80 -2.81 2.58 0.56
CA SER A 80 -2.04 3.04 1.72
C SER A 80 -0.60 3.35 1.31
N PHE A 81 -0.18 4.58 1.52
CA PHE A 81 1.16 5.08 1.20
C PHE A 81 2.03 5.06 2.46
N LEU A 82 3.22 4.49 2.33
CA LEU A 82 4.20 4.30 3.38
C LEU A 82 5.52 4.95 2.98
N THR A 83 6.22 5.53 3.95
CA THR A 83 7.66 5.78 3.77
C THR A 83 8.42 4.46 3.73
N LYS A 84 9.68 4.50 3.29
CA LYS A 84 10.58 3.34 3.33
C LYS A 84 10.68 2.75 4.75
N GLU A 85 10.81 3.59 5.77
CA GLU A 85 10.92 3.16 7.16
C GLU A 85 9.64 2.47 7.64
N GLU A 86 8.47 3.02 7.30
CA GLU A 86 7.18 2.43 7.65
C GLU A 86 6.96 1.09 6.94
N ALA A 87 7.39 0.96 5.69
CA ALA A 87 7.32 -0.29 4.95
C ALA A 87 8.21 -1.38 5.58
N VAL A 88 9.44 -1.01 6.00
CA VAL A 88 10.35 -1.93 6.70
C VAL A 88 9.79 -2.36 8.05
N ASP A 89 9.26 -1.42 8.85
CA ASP A 89 8.64 -1.73 10.14
C ASP A 89 7.41 -2.63 9.97
N LEU A 90 6.56 -2.38 8.97
CA LEU A 90 5.43 -3.24 8.65
C LEU A 90 5.88 -4.65 8.23
N ALA A 91 6.84 -4.75 7.31
CA ALA A 91 7.39 -6.03 6.87
C ALA A 91 7.93 -6.83 8.07
N TYR A 92 8.66 -6.17 8.96
CA TYR A 92 9.16 -6.78 10.20
C TYR A 92 8.03 -7.30 11.09
N LYS A 93 7.00 -6.49 11.35
CA LYS A 93 5.84 -6.90 12.16
C LYS A 93 5.10 -8.10 11.55
N LEU A 94 4.90 -8.09 10.23
CA LEU A 94 4.25 -9.20 9.52
C LEU A 94 5.07 -10.50 9.62
N LEU A 95 6.39 -10.42 9.49
CA LEU A 95 7.28 -11.58 9.61
C LEU A 95 7.28 -12.17 11.03
N LEU A 96 7.30 -11.31 12.05
CA LEU A 96 7.15 -11.75 13.44
C LEU A 96 5.82 -12.47 13.68
N HIS A 97 4.71 -11.90 13.18
CA HIS A 97 3.39 -12.50 13.29
C HIS A 97 3.27 -13.83 12.53
N ALA A 98 3.96 -13.95 11.40
CA ALA A 98 4.03 -15.19 10.62
C ALA A 98 4.94 -16.27 11.23
N LYS A 99 5.48 -16.04 12.45
CA LYS A 99 6.40 -16.93 13.19
C LYS A 99 7.75 -17.17 12.51
N PHE A 100 8.21 -16.25 11.66
CA PHE A 100 9.60 -16.29 11.17
C PHE A 100 10.54 -15.65 12.22
N SER A 101 11.71 -16.25 12.47
CA SER A 101 12.68 -15.74 13.44
C SER A 101 13.37 -14.46 12.93
N ARG A 102 13.88 -13.64 13.86
CA ARG A 102 14.38 -12.28 13.61
C ARG A 102 15.63 -12.23 12.70
N GLU A 103 16.56 -13.18 12.84
CA GLU A 103 17.83 -13.18 12.09
C GLU A 103 17.68 -13.35 10.57
N PRO A 104 16.93 -14.35 10.04
CA PRO A 104 16.78 -14.52 8.59
C PRO A 104 16.00 -13.39 7.91
N CYS A 105 15.27 -12.58 8.67
CA CYS A 105 14.53 -11.42 8.15
C CYS A 105 15.47 -10.23 7.86
N LEU A 106 16.48 -10.00 8.70
CA LEU A 106 17.46 -8.93 8.52
C LEU A 106 18.46 -9.26 7.40
N GLU A 107 18.85 -10.53 7.28
CA GLU A 107 19.71 -10.99 6.17
C GLU A 107 19.00 -10.79 4.81
N ARG A 108 17.73 -11.17 4.69
CA ARG A 108 16.94 -10.95 3.46
C ARG A 108 16.65 -9.48 3.15
N LEU A 109 16.50 -8.63 4.16
CA LEU A 109 16.35 -7.19 3.94
C LEU A 109 17.68 -6.54 3.50
N ALA A 110 18.81 -7.06 3.96
CA ALA A 110 20.15 -6.61 3.55
C ALA A 110 20.57 -7.09 2.16
N GLU A 111 19.90 -8.08 1.57
CA GLU A 111 20.13 -8.53 0.18
C GLU A 111 19.35 -7.69 -0.86
N VAL A 112 18.37 -6.90 -0.42
CA VAL A 112 17.50 -6.08 -1.29
C VAL A 112 17.94 -4.61 -1.35
N TYR A 113 18.89 -4.21 -0.51
CA TYR A 113 19.55 -2.89 -0.47
C TYR A 113 21.05 -3.02 -0.68
#